data_AF-A0A1I8B4I0-F1
#
_entry.id   AF-A0A1I8B4I0-F1
#
_cell.length_a   1.000
_cell.length_b   1.000
_cell.length_c   1.000
_cell.angle_alpha   90.00
_cell.angle_beta   90.00
_cell.angle_gamma   90.00
#
_symmetry.space_group_name_H-M   'P 1'
#
loop_
_entity.id
_entity.type
_entity.pdbx_description
1 polymer ?
#
loop_
_entity_poly.entity_id
_entity_poly.type
_entity_poly.pdbx_seq_one_letter_code
_entity_poly.pdbx_strand_id
1 'polypeptide(L)'
;MDYFEQFYSDLKFTEKRDANLTSEQQIDRILRPGSTYLNLNPFEVLQLEPESNVEEARKKYKKLSLLIHPDKNPDNRERAERAFDALKKALSLLEDPDEVARCREMYEEAKARLAVQISEKKRKLRKEGKPDTVEEDTPSGYARALWVTVTKCFADREKKRKMLEERANDEKRRLAEAVQTASEKRQLEEEYRKNYEESRDERRGSWREFMKKKEKKLEKFRGANFKPPPPKLESSKEITKNKPQI
;
A
#
# COMPACT_ATOMS: atom_id res chain seq x y z
N MET A 1 6.76 27.34 -5.67
CA MET A 1 5.34 27.20 -6.00
C MET A 1 4.99 25.75 -5.81
N ASP A 2 4.00 25.47 -4.96
CA ASP A 2 3.60 24.11 -4.62
C ASP A 2 3.05 23.41 -5.88
N TYR A 3 3.60 22.24 -6.22
CA TYR A 3 3.18 21.43 -7.38
C TYR A 3 1.68 21.10 -7.30
N PHE A 4 1.13 21.06 -6.10
CA PHE A 4 -0.30 20.92 -5.82
C PHE A 4 -1.10 22.17 -6.22
N GLU A 5 -0.63 23.38 -5.92
CA GLU A 5 -1.30 24.64 -6.31
C GLU A 5 -1.24 24.87 -7.82
N GLN A 6 -0.10 24.54 -8.45
CA GLN A 6 0.06 24.57 -9.91
C GLN A 6 -0.93 23.61 -10.60
N PHE A 7 -1.10 22.41 -10.06
CA PHE A 7 -2.12 21.46 -10.52
C PHE A 7 -3.53 22.06 -10.44
N TYR A 8 -3.90 22.74 -9.34
CA TYR A 8 -5.21 23.40 -9.23
C TYR A 8 -5.40 24.59 -10.15
N SER A 9 -4.35 25.37 -10.47
CA SER A 9 -4.46 26.46 -11.44
C SER A 9 -4.67 25.94 -12.86
N ASP A 10 -3.95 24.88 -13.23
CA ASP A 10 -4.01 24.28 -14.57
C ASP A 10 -5.38 23.64 -14.83
N LEU A 11 -6.01 23.09 -13.80
CA LEU A 11 -7.35 22.51 -13.88
C LEU A 11 -8.46 23.53 -14.20
N LYS A 12 -8.29 24.79 -13.79
CA LYS A 12 -9.27 25.87 -14.04
C LYS A 12 -9.35 26.31 -15.50
N PHE A 13 -8.37 25.95 -16.34
CA PHE A 13 -8.31 26.38 -17.75
C PHE A 13 -8.87 25.33 -18.73
N THR A 14 -8.94 24.07 -18.33
CA THR A 14 -9.23 22.91 -19.21
C THR A 14 -10.69 22.77 -19.67
N GLU A 15 -11.66 23.32 -18.93
CA GLU A 15 -13.09 22.98 -19.11
C GLU A 15 -13.74 23.60 -20.37
N LYS A 16 -13.19 24.69 -20.94
CA LYS A 16 -13.77 25.39 -22.11
C LYS A 16 -13.20 24.96 -23.47
N ARG A 17 -12.15 24.13 -23.50
CA ARG A 17 -11.40 23.83 -24.74
C ARG A 17 -11.78 22.50 -25.39
N ASP A 18 -12.40 21.59 -24.65
CA ASP A 18 -12.59 20.18 -25.02
C ASP A 18 -13.65 19.91 -26.11
N ALA A 19 -14.35 20.94 -26.60
CA ALA A 19 -15.31 20.79 -27.69
C ALA A 19 -14.67 20.56 -29.08
N ASN A 20 -13.43 21.03 -29.31
CA ASN A 20 -12.68 20.91 -30.56
C ASN A 20 -11.17 20.70 -30.32
N LEU A 21 -10.84 19.75 -29.44
CA LEU A 21 -9.44 19.46 -29.09
C LEU A 21 -8.74 18.69 -30.23
N THR A 22 -7.50 19.06 -30.57
CA THR A 22 -6.68 18.34 -31.55
C THR A 22 -6.21 16.99 -30.98
N SER A 23 -5.73 16.09 -31.84
CA SER A 23 -5.20 14.78 -31.42
C SER A 23 -4.13 14.89 -30.33
N GLU A 24 -3.19 15.81 -30.49
CA GLU A 24 -2.12 16.04 -29.54
C GLU A 24 -2.66 16.55 -28.19
N GLN A 25 -3.56 17.53 -28.24
CA GLN A 25 -4.16 18.09 -27.02
C GLN A 25 -4.97 17.04 -26.25
N GLN A 26 -5.59 16.08 -26.95
CA GLN A 26 -6.30 14.98 -26.30
C GLN A 26 -5.36 13.98 -25.63
N ILE A 27 -4.22 13.70 -26.27
CA ILE A 27 -3.15 12.88 -25.67
C ILE A 27 -2.59 13.59 -24.43
N ASP A 28 -2.32 14.89 -24.52
CA ASP A 28 -1.84 15.70 -23.40
C ASP A 28 -2.82 15.69 -22.23
N ARG A 29 -4.13 15.83 -22.49
CA ARG A 29 -5.17 15.79 -21.46
C ARG A 29 -5.16 14.45 -20.70
N ILE A 30 -5.10 13.33 -21.41
CA ILE A 30 -5.13 11.98 -20.81
C ILE A 30 -3.82 11.67 -20.07
N LEU A 31 -2.69 12.17 -20.57
CA LEU A 31 -1.37 11.93 -20.01
C LEU A 31 -0.85 13.07 -19.14
N ARG A 32 -1.71 14.03 -18.78
CA ARG A 32 -1.29 15.19 -17.98
C ARG A 32 -0.68 14.76 -16.65
N PRO A 33 0.18 15.59 -16.05
CA PRO A 33 0.65 15.33 -14.68
C PRO A 33 -0.53 15.12 -13.74
N GLY A 34 -0.51 14.05 -12.94
CA GLY A 34 -1.63 13.64 -12.08
C GLY A 34 -2.67 12.72 -12.74
N SER A 35 -2.49 12.37 -14.02
CA SER A 35 -3.31 11.38 -14.75
C SER A 35 -3.46 10.05 -14.02
N THR A 36 -2.49 9.63 -13.21
CA THR A 36 -2.58 8.43 -12.36
C THR A 36 -3.83 8.38 -11.48
N TYR A 37 -4.26 9.51 -10.94
CA TYR A 37 -5.45 9.59 -10.07
C TYR A 37 -6.69 10.06 -10.82
N LEU A 38 -6.51 10.92 -11.82
CA LEU A 38 -7.61 11.43 -12.64
C LEU A 38 -8.20 10.34 -13.54
N ASN A 39 -7.34 9.49 -14.11
CA ASN A 39 -7.77 8.39 -14.97
C ASN A 39 -8.37 7.22 -14.19
N LEU A 40 -8.44 7.29 -12.85
CA LEU A 40 -9.24 6.37 -12.05
C LEU A 40 -10.73 6.58 -12.27
N ASN A 41 -11.13 7.79 -12.66
CA ASN A 41 -12.51 8.11 -12.99
C ASN A 41 -12.76 7.88 -14.49
N PRO A 42 -13.49 6.83 -14.89
CA PRO A 42 -13.69 6.52 -16.30
C PRO A 42 -14.57 7.56 -17.03
N PHE A 43 -15.48 8.25 -16.32
CA PHE A 43 -16.33 9.29 -16.90
C PHE A 43 -15.51 10.52 -17.31
N GLU A 44 -14.52 10.92 -16.50
CA GLU A 44 -13.58 12.00 -16.81
C GLU A 44 -12.73 11.67 -18.05
N VAL A 45 -12.24 10.43 -18.12
CA VAL A 45 -11.40 9.96 -19.25
C VAL A 45 -12.18 10.02 -20.57
N LEU A 46 -13.46 9.63 -20.56
CA LEU A 46 -14.30 9.62 -21.76
C LEU A 46 -15.08 10.93 -22.00
N GLN A 47 -14.97 11.91 -21.10
CA GLN A 47 -15.72 13.18 -21.13
C GLN A 47 -17.24 12.92 -21.21
N LEU A 48 -17.72 12.17 -20.21
CA LEU A 48 -19.12 11.79 -20.03
C LEU A 48 -19.64 12.32 -18.70
N GLU A 49 -20.96 12.46 -18.62
CA GLU A 49 -21.63 12.70 -17.35
C GLU A 49 -21.71 11.40 -16.54
N PRO A 50 -21.72 11.45 -15.20
CA PRO A 50 -21.80 10.25 -14.35
C PRO A 50 -23.06 9.40 -14.58
N GLU A 51 -24.12 10.06 -15.04
CA GLU A 51 -25.42 9.47 -15.36
C GLU A 51 -25.50 8.93 -16.80
N SER A 52 -24.46 9.09 -17.62
CA SER A 52 -24.40 8.56 -18.98
C SER A 52 -24.56 7.04 -19.04
N ASN A 53 -25.12 6.57 -20.16
CA ASN A 53 -25.28 5.14 -20.45
C ASN A 53 -24.03 4.54 -21.13
N VAL A 54 -23.97 3.21 -21.16
CA VAL A 54 -22.85 2.46 -21.77
C VAL A 54 -22.75 2.71 -23.29
N GLU A 55 -23.87 2.96 -23.97
CA GLU A 55 -23.86 3.23 -25.42
C GLU A 55 -23.19 4.55 -25.76
N GLU A 56 -23.44 5.59 -24.97
CA GLU A 56 -22.75 6.88 -25.04
C GLU A 56 -21.26 6.72 -24.77
N ALA A 57 -20.89 5.89 -23.79
CA ALA A 57 -19.51 5.58 -23.50
C ALA A 57 -18.80 4.94 -24.71
N ARG A 58 -19.44 3.96 -25.36
CA ARG A 58 -18.92 3.33 -26.59
C ARG A 58 -18.80 4.33 -27.74
N LYS A 59 -19.78 5.22 -27.92
CA LYS A 59 -19.75 6.27 -28.96
C LYS A 59 -18.59 7.24 -28.73
N LYS A 60 -18.41 7.73 -27.50
CA LYS A 60 -17.30 8.61 -27.12
C LYS A 60 -15.95 7.92 -27.28
N TYR A 61 -15.83 6.68 -26.80
CA TYR A 61 -14.63 5.86 -26.98
C TYR A 61 -14.24 5.78 -28.45
N LYS A 62 -15.17 5.38 -29.34
CA LYS A 62 -14.89 5.28 -30.78
C LYS A 62 -14.36 6.60 -31.36
N LYS A 63 -14.97 7.74 -31.00
CA LYS A 63 -14.54 9.06 -31.47
C LYS A 63 -13.13 9.41 -30.97
N LEU A 64 -12.87 9.23 -29.68
CA LEU A 64 -11.59 9.57 -29.05
C LEU A 64 -10.47 8.64 -29.51
N SER A 65 -10.73 7.33 -29.58
CA SER A 65 -9.77 6.32 -30.05
C SER A 65 -9.30 6.56 -31.47
N LEU A 66 -10.18 7.00 -32.38
CA LEU A 66 -9.79 7.36 -33.74
C LEU A 66 -8.88 8.60 -33.77
N LEU A 67 -9.10 9.54 -32.85
CA LEU A 67 -8.32 10.77 -32.78
C LEU A 67 -6.90 10.52 -32.25
N ILE A 68 -6.78 9.67 -31.23
CA ILE A 68 -5.51 9.39 -30.54
C ILE A 68 -4.82 8.09 -30.99
N HIS A 69 -5.29 7.46 -32.07
CA HIS A 69 -4.72 6.18 -32.52
C HIS A 69 -3.22 6.32 -32.85
N PRO A 70 -2.34 5.38 -32.43
CA PRO A 70 -0.89 5.48 -32.66
C PRO A 70 -0.52 5.56 -34.15
N ASP A 71 -1.27 4.91 -35.04
CA ASP A 71 -1.00 4.98 -36.49
C ASP A 71 -1.31 6.35 -37.12
N LYS A 72 -2.22 7.13 -36.51
CA LYS A 72 -2.52 8.50 -36.97
C LYS A 72 -1.62 9.55 -36.31
N ASN A 73 -0.87 9.17 -35.29
CA ASN A 73 0.03 10.03 -34.53
C ASN A 73 1.46 9.44 -34.52
N PRO A 74 2.11 9.26 -35.70
CA PRO A 74 3.39 8.57 -35.80
C PRO A 74 4.51 9.28 -35.03
N ASP A 75 4.49 10.62 -34.97
CA ASP A 75 5.50 11.42 -34.26
C ASP A 75 5.44 11.25 -32.73
N ASN A 76 4.29 10.81 -32.21
CA ASN A 76 4.01 10.68 -30.78
C ASN A 76 3.48 9.28 -30.42
N ARG A 77 3.95 8.24 -31.15
CA ARG A 77 3.37 6.88 -31.10
C ARG A 77 3.26 6.31 -29.68
N GLU A 78 4.31 6.41 -28.88
CA GLU A 78 4.33 5.88 -27.50
C GLU A 78 3.31 6.60 -26.59
N ARG A 79 3.23 7.93 -26.70
CA ARG A 79 2.26 8.73 -25.94
C ARG A 79 0.83 8.41 -26.38
N ALA A 80 0.62 8.29 -27.69
CA ALA A 80 -0.67 7.90 -28.26
C ALA A 80 -1.13 6.51 -27.76
N GLU A 81 -0.23 5.53 -27.73
CA GLU A 81 -0.50 4.17 -27.23
C GLU A 81 -0.89 4.20 -25.74
N ARG A 82 -0.11 4.88 -24.89
CA ARG A 82 -0.44 5.03 -23.46
C ARG A 82 -1.79 5.71 -23.23
N ALA A 83 -2.11 6.74 -24.01
CA ALA A 83 -3.40 7.42 -23.92
C ALA A 83 -4.55 6.52 -24.40
N PHE A 84 -4.31 5.72 -25.45
CA PHE A 84 -5.26 4.74 -25.98
C PHE A 84 -5.57 3.65 -24.95
N ASP A 85 -4.56 3.13 -24.25
CA ASP A 85 -4.75 2.15 -23.19
C ASP A 85 -5.58 2.71 -22.03
N ALA A 86 -5.37 3.98 -21.67
CA ALA A 86 -6.20 4.64 -20.66
C ALA A 86 -7.67 4.76 -21.10
N LEU A 87 -7.94 5.11 -22.36
CA LEU A 87 -9.30 5.11 -22.91
C LEU A 87 -9.94 3.71 -22.88
N LYS A 88 -9.17 2.70 -23.28
CA LYS A 88 -9.63 1.31 -23.32
C LYS A 88 -9.98 0.80 -21.93
N LYS A 89 -9.13 1.09 -20.94
CA LYS A 89 -9.39 0.78 -19.53
C LYS A 89 -10.66 1.48 -19.03
N ALA A 90 -10.83 2.77 -19.34
CA ALA A 90 -12.02 3.51 -18.95
C ALA A 90 -13.31 2.91 -19.54
N LEU A 91 -13.29 2.52 -20.82
CA LEU A 91 -14.44 1.84 -21.43
C LEU A 91 -14.73 0.51 -20.73
N SER A 92 -13.71 -0.32 -20.49
CA SER A 92 -13.87 -1.61 -19.82
C SER A 92 -14.52 -1.49 -18.45
N LEU A 93 -14.21 -0.43 -17.68
CA LEU A 93 -14.84 -0.16 -16.39
C LEU A 93 -16.30 0.28 -16.53
N LEU A 94 -16.65 0.98 -17.61
CA LEU A 94 -18.04 1.41 -17.86
C LEU A 94 -18.91 0.30 -18.46
N GLU A 95 -18.32 -0.77 -18.99
CA GLU A 95 -19.06 -1.93 -19.49
C GLU A 95 -19.43 -2.90 -18.38
N ASP A 96 -18.69 -2.92 -17.27
CA ASP A 96 -19.01 -3.70 -16.07
C ASP A 96 -20.02 -2.95 -15.18
N PRO A 97 -21.26 -3.47 -15.02
CA PRO A 97 -22.29 -2.82 -14.20
C PRO A 97 -21.85 -2.61 -12.74
N ASP A 98 -21.05 -3.52 -12.18
CA ASP A 98 -20.61 -3.45 -10.78
C ASP A 98 -19.57 -2.35 -10.59
N GLU A 99 -18.68 -2.16 -11.57
CA GLU A 99 -17.72 -1.05 -11.57
C GLU A 99 -18.42 0.31 -11.79
N VAL A 100 -19.42 0.36 -12.68
CA VAL A 100 -20.24 1.56 -12.86
C VAL A 100 -20.96 1.93 -11.56
N ALA A 101 -21.55 0.96 -10.88
CA ALA A 101 -22.20 1.17 -9.59
C ALA A 101 -21.21 1.71 -8.55
N ARG A 102 -20.02 1.11 -8.42
CA ARG A 102 -18.95 1.61 -7.56
C ARG A 102 -18.55 3.04 -7.90
N CYS A 103 -18.38 3.36 -9.18
CA CYS A 103 -18.04 4.72 -9.60
C CYS A 103 -19.14 5.71 -9.19
N ARG A 104 -20.42 5.38 -9.42
CA ARG A 104 -21.55 6.23 -9.03
C ARG A 104 -21.66 6.43 -7.51
N GLU A 105 -21.40 5.39 -6.72
CA GLU A 105 -21.29 5.51 -5.26
C GLU A 105 -20.21 6.52 -4.85
N MET A 106 -19.07 6.54 -5.56
CA MET A 106 -18.02 7.54 -5.31
C MET A 106 -18.48 8.97 -5.59
N TYR A 107 -19.31 9.16 -6.62
CA TYR A 107 -19.91 10.46 -6.93
C TYR A 107 -20.89 10.90 -5.83
N GLU A 108 -21.74 10.00 -5.35
CA GLU A 108 -22.67 10.31 -4.25
C GLU A 108 -21.93 10.62 -2.94
N GLU A 109 -20.88 9.85 -2.63
CA GLU A 109 -19.99 10.15 -1.50
C GLU A 109 -19.33 11.53 -1.65
N ALA A 110 -18.86 11.87 -2.85
CA ALA A 110 -18.27 13.17 -3.13
C ALA A 110 -19.27 14.33 -2.98
N LYS A 111 -20.50 14.16 -3.49
CA LYS A 111 -21.60 15.13 -3.30
C LYS A 111 -21.89 15.36 -1.82
N ALA A 112 -21.98 14.28 -1.02
CA ALA A 112 -22.20 14.36 0.42
C ALA A 112 -21.04 15.06 1.15
N ARG A 113 -19.79 14.70 0.84
CA ARG A 113 -18.60 15.35 1.40
C ARG A 113 -18.56 16.84 1.06
N LEU A 114 -18.86 17.20 -0.18
CA LEU A 114 -18.89 18.59 -0.62
C LEU A 114 -19.99 19.38 0.11
N ALA A 115 -21.18 18.81 0.28
CA ALA A 115 -22.28 19.46 1.01
C ALA A 115 -21.87 19.78 2.46
N VAL A 116 -21.19 18.85 3.13
CA VAL A 116 -20.62 19.09 4.48
C VAL A 116 -19.59 20.22 4.44
N GLN A 117 -18.65 20.19 3.50
CA GLN A 117 -17.62 21.22 3.36
C GLN A 117 -18.21 22.62 3.11
N ILE A 118 -19.21 22.73 2.24
CA ILE A 118 -19.92 23.99 1.97
C ILE A 118 -20.61 24.49 3.25
N SER A 119 -21.35 23.61 3.94
CA SER A 119 -22.03 23.94 5.19
C SER A 119 -21.04 24.43 6.28
N GLU A 120 -19.88 23.79 6.39
CA GLU A 120 -18.83 24.19 7.32
C GLU A 120 -18.19 25.53 6.96
N LYS A 121 -17.91 25.78 5.68
CA LYS A 121 -17.41 27.08 5.19
C LYS A 121 -18.38 28.20 5.54
N LYS A 122 -19.65 28.00 5.21
CA LYS A 122 -20.76 28.90 5.56
C LYS A 122 -20.84 29.18 7.06
N ARG A 123 -20.80 28.12 7.88
CA ARG A 123 -20.79 28.23 9.35
C ARG A 123 -19.60 29.05 9.87
N LYS A 124 -18.41 28.91 9.27
CA LYS A 124 -17.22 29.70 9.64
C LYS A 124 -17.38 31.17 9.29
N LEU A 125 -17.86 31.50 8.09
CA LEU A 125 -18.12 32.88 7.65
C LEU A 125 -19.11 33.59 8.58
N ARG A 126 -20.19 32.90 8.97
CA ARG A 126 -21.17 33.42 9.95
C ARG A 126 -20.54 33.70 11.32
N LYS A 127 -19.64 32.84 11.81
CA LYS A 127 -18.90 33.07 13.07
C LYS A 127 -17.94 34.26 12.99
N GLU A 128 -17.38 34.53 11.82
CA GLU A 128 -16.49 35.65 11.55
C GLU A 128 -17.24 36.95 11.23
N GLY A 129 -18.58 36.96 11.24
CA GLY A 129 -19.41 38.11 10.90
C GLY A 129 -19.37 38.49 9.41
N LYS A 130 -18.87 37.60 8.54
CA LYS A 130 -18.81 37.80 7.09
C LYS A 130 -20.10 37.31 6.41
N PRO A 131 -20.43 37.83 5.20
CA PRO A 131 -21.53 37.30 4.39
C PRO A 131 -21.37 35.81 4.13
N ASP A 132 -22.48 35.06 4.18
CA ASP A 132 -22.54 33.60 4.02
C ASP A 132 -22.43 33.12 2.56
N THR A 133 -22.00 34.00 1.67
CA THR A 133 -21.89 33.74 0.23
C THR A 133 -20.57 33.02 -0.04
N VAL A 134 -20.65 31.85 -0.68
CA VAL A 134 -19.47 31.06 -1.06
C VAL A 134 -19.39 30.91 -2.59
N GLU A 135 -18.19 30.64 -3.12
CA GLU A 135 -18.02 30.44 -4.57
C GLU A 135 -18.88 29.28 -5.10
N GLU A 136 -19.06 28.25 -4.28
CA GLU A 136 -19.84 27.06 -4.57
C GLU A 136 -21.36 27.29 -4.66
N ASP A 137 -21.85 28.51 -4.34
CA ASP A 137 -23.25 28.87 -4.57
C ASP A 137 -23.52 29.16 -6.06
N THR A 138 -22.47 29.45 -6.84
CA THR A 138 -22.59 29.58 -8.30
C THR A 138 -22.55 28.21 -8.97
N PRO A 139 -23.31 27.94 -10.04
CA PRO A 139 -23.27 26.65 -10.73
C PRO A 139 -21.86 26.24 -11.19
N SER A 140 -21.07 27.17 -11.74
CA SER A 140 -19.68 26.89 -12.14
C SER A 140 -18.75 26.68 -10.95
N GLY A 141 -18.97 27.36 -9.83
CA GLY A 141 -18.22 27.12 -8.60
C GLY A 141 -18.51 25.75 -8.01
N TYR A 142 -19.79 25.37 -7.98
CA TYR A 142 -20.22 24.04 -7.53
C TYR A 142 -19.64 22.93 -8.40
N ALA A 143 -19.74 23.06 -9.73
CA ALA A 143 -19.19 22.09 -10.67
C ALA A 143 -17.69 21.87 -10.47
N ARG A 144 -16.91 22.96 -10.34
CA ARG A 144 -15.47 22.89 -10.03
C ARG A 144 -15.20 22.20 -8.68
N ALA A 145 -15.92 22.59 -7.63
CA ALA A 145 -15.73 22.03 -6.30
C ALA A 145 -16.11 20.54 -6.25
N LEU A 146 -17.18 20.15 -6.94
CA LEU A 146 -17.60 18.76 -7.08
C LEU A 146 -16.55 17.95 -7.82
N TRP A 147 -16.07 18.43 -8.97
CA TRP A 147 -15.04 17.76 -9.76
C TRP A 147 -13.75 17.52 -8.94
N VAL A 148 -13.30 18.51 -8.16
CA VAL A 148 -12.16 18.36 -7.24
C VAL A 148 -12.44 17.30 -6.18
N THR A 149 -13.63 17.34 -5.59
CA THR A 149 -14.01 16.44 -4.49
C THR A 149 -14.14 15.00 -4.98
N VAL A 150 -14.74 14.78 -6.15
CA VAL A 150 -14.82 13.49 -6.83
C VAL A 150 -13.42 12.94 -7.08
N THR A 151 -12.55 13.72 -7.71
CA THR A 151 -11.15 13.30 -7.97
C THR A 151 -10.45 12.87 -6.68
N LYS A 152 -10.65 13.62 -5.59
CA LYS A 152 -10.09 13.27 -4.27
C LYS A 152 -10.66 11.96 -3.74
N CYS A 153 -11.97 11.74 -3.83
CA CYS A 153 -12.59 10.48 -3.41
C CYS A 153 -11.97 9.28 -4.14
N PHE A 154 -11.88 9.34 -5.48
CA PHE A 154 -11.27 8.28 -6.30
C PHE A 154 -9.82 8.01 -5.89
N ALA A 155 -9.02 9.06 -5.70
CA ALA A 155 -7.64 8.96 -5.26
C ALA A 155 -7.51 8.35 -3.85
N ASP A 156 -8.33 8.78 -2.90
CA ASP A 156 -8.31 8.29 -1.52
C ASP A 156 -8.65 6.80 -1.45
N ARG A 157 -9.63 6.35 -2.25
CA ARG A 157 -10.02 4.93 -2.30
C ARG A 157 -8.93 4.07 -2.91
N GLU A 158 -8.28 4.51 -3.98
CA GLU A 158 -7.15 3.78 -4.57
C GLU A 158 -5.94 3.73 -3.63
N LYS A 159 -5.64 4.83 -2.93
CA LYS A 159 -4.60 4.83 -1.89
C LYS A 159 -4.92 3.84 -0.77
N LYS A 160 -6.18 3.81 -0.32
CA LYS A 160 -6.64 2.84 0.69
C LYS A 160 -6.52 1.41 0.19
N ARG A 161 -6.88 1.13 -1.07
CA ARG A 161 -6.73 -0.19 -1.69
C ARG A 161 -5.27 -0.64 -1.70
N LYS A 162 -4.36 0.21 -2.18
CA LYS A 162 -2.90 -0.09 -2.20
C LYS A 162 -2.33 -0.32 -0.81
N MET A 163 -2.70 0.51 0.17
CA MET A 163 -2.27 0.34 1.57
C MET A 163 -2.72 -1.02 2.14
N LEU A 164 -3.96 -1.43 1.87
CA LEU A 164 -4.48 -2.72 2.34
C LEU A 164 -3.79 -3.90 1.67
N GLU A 165 -3.54 -3.80 0.36
CA GLU A 165 -2.81 -4.81 -0.41
C GLU A 165 -1.37 -4.97 0.08
N GLU A 166 -0.66 -3.86 0.30
CA GLU A 166 0.70 -3.87 0.85
C GLU A 166 0.75 -4.51 2.24
N ARG A 167 -0.20 -4.17 3.11
CA ARG A 167 -0.31 -4.78 4.45
C ARG A 167 -0.53 -6.30 4.37
N ALA A 168 -1.39 -6.76 3.48
CA ALA A 168 -1.65 -8.20 3.30
C ALA A 168 -0.42 -8.93 2.75
N ASN A 169 0.31 -8.32 1.81
CA ASN A 169 1.55 -8.89 1.27
C ASN A 169 2.65 -8.96 2.33
N ASP A 170 2.78 -7.93 3.17
CA ASP A 170 3.71 -7.91 4.29
C ASP A 170 3.37 -8.98 5.34
N GLU A 171 2.09 -9.16 5.66
CA GLU A 171 1.63 -10.22 6.57
C GLU A 171 1.94 -11.61 6.01
N LYS A 172 1.68 -11.83 4.72
CA LYS A 172 2.02 -13.08 4.02
C LYS A 172 3.52 -13.35 4.03
N ARG A 173 4.34 -12.32 3.81
CA ARG A 173 5.82 -12.41 3.87
C ARG A 173 6.29 -12.80 5.27
N ARG A 174 5.80 -12.13 6.31
CA ARG A 174 6.13 -12.44 7.71
C ARG A 174 5.73 -13.86 8.10
N LEU A 175 4.55 -14.31 7.66
CA LEU A 175 4.10 -15.67 7.92
C LEU A 175 5.02 -16.70 7.24
N ALA A 176 5.40 -16.47 5.99
CA ALA A 176 6.31 -17.36 5.27
C ALA A 176 7.69 -17.42 5.94
N GLU A 177 8.25 -16.28 6.36
CA GLU A 177 9.52 -16.21 7.10
C GLU A 177 9.44 -16.94 8.46
N ALA A 178 8.33 -16.79 9.18
CA ALA A 178 8.11 -17.47 10.46
C ALA A 178 8.01 -19.00 10.29
N VAL A 179 7.30 -19.47 9.25
CA VAL A 179 7.20 -20.89 8.92
C VAL A 179 8.56 -21.46 8.57
N GLN A 180 9.35 -20.74 7.76
CA GLN A 180 10.69 -21.15 7.37
C GLN A 180 11.61 -21.26 8.59
N THR A 181 11.64 -20.23 9.44
CA THR A 181 12.45 -20.21 10.66
C THR A 181 12.06 -21.34 11.61
N ALA A 182 10.77 -21.62 11.76
CA ALA A 182 10.28 -22.72 12.59
C ALA A 182 10.67 -24.10 12.03
N SER A 183 10.67 -24.25 10.70
CA SER A 183 11.14 -25.48 10.03
C SER A 183 12.63 -25.70 10.25
N GLU A 184 13.46 -24.67 10.05
CA GLU A 184 14.91 -24.72 10.28
C GLU A 184 15.23 -25.04 11.74
N LYS A 185 14.52 -24.40 12.69
CA LYS A 185 14.66 -24.70 14.11
C LYS A 185 14.29 -26.15 14.43
N ARG A 186 13.21 -26.68 13.85
CA ARG A 186 12.80 -28.08 14.03
C ARG A 186 13.85 -29.04 13.49
N GLN A 187 14.40 -28.77 12.30
CA GLN A 187 15.46 -29.57 11.70
C GLN A 187 16.71 -29.57 12.58
N LEU A 188 17.14 -28.39 13.04
CA LEU A 188 18.31 -28.25 13.92
C LEU A 188 18.10 -28.98 15.25
N GLU A 189 16.91 -28.89 15.86
CA GLU A 189 16.57 -29.64 17.08
C GLU A 189 16.59 -31.15 16.86
N GLU A 190 16.11 -31.62 15.71
CA GLU A 190 16.08 -33.03 15.35
C GLU A 190 17.48 -33.58 15.06
N GLU A 191 18.33 -32.82 14.35
CA GLU A 191 19.74 -33.13 14.15
C GLU A 191 20.50 -33.14 15.48
N TYR A 192 20.30 -32.12 16.32
CA TYR A 192 20.89 -32.08 17.66
C TYR A 192 20.49 -33.30 18.49
N ARG A 193 19.20 -33.68 18.46
CA ARG A 193 18.68 -34.86 19.16
C ARG A 193 19.36 -36.14 18.68
N LYS A 194 19.45 -36.36 17.36
CA LYS A 194 20.14 -37.51 16.77
C LYS A 194 21.60 -37.56 17.17
N ASN A 195 22.33 -36.46 16.99
CA ASN A 195 23.75 -36.35 17.37
C ASN A 195 23.95 -36.59 18.88
N TYR A 196 23.03 -36.12 19.72
CA TYR A 196 23.05 -36.36 21.16
C TYR A 196 22.82 -37.83 21.49
N GLU A 197 21.88 -38.50 20.83
CA GLU A 197 21.59 -39.93 21.04
C GLU A 197 22.71 -40.84 20.53
N GLU A 198 23.31 -40.55 19.38
CA GLU A 198 24.42 -41.33 18.81
C GLU A 198 25.67 -41.26 19.68
N SER A 199 26.03 -40.07 20.16
CA SER A 199 27.15 -39.91 21.10
C SER A 199 26.84 -40.39 22.52
N ARG A 200 25.66 -40.99 22.78
CA ARG A 200 25.26 -41.47 24.11
C ARG A 200 26.20 -42.55 24.63
N ASP A 201 26.53 -43.55 23.83
CA ASP A 201 27.34 -44.68 24.31
C ASP A 201 28.81 -44.29 24.52
N GLU A 202 29.34 -43.37 23.70
CA GLU A 202 30.65 -42.74 23.94
C GLU A 202 30.65 -41.91 25.22
N ARG A 203 29.63 -41.06 25.43
CA ARG A 203 29.49 -40.28 26.68
C ARG A 203 29.37 -41.19 27.90
N ARG A 204 28.58 -42.27 27.81
CA ARG A 204 28.45 -43.28 28.88
C ARG A 204 29.79 -44.00 29.12
N GLY A 205 30.54 -44.31 28.06
CA GLY A 205 31.89 -44.87 28.15
C GLY A 205 32.86 -43.95 28.89
N SER A 206 32.96 -42.69 28.46
CA SER A 206 33.78 -41.66 29.09
C SER A 206 33.41 -41.44 30.57
N TRP A 207 32.11 -41.44 30.90
CA TRP A 207 31.67 -41.34 32.29
C TRP A 207 32.06 -42.57 33.14
N ARG A 208 31.95 -43.79 32.58
CA ARG A 208 32.43 -45.02 33.24
C ARG A 208 33.94 -44.98 33.48
N GLU A 209 34.71 -44.50 32.51
CA GLU A 209 36.16 -44.33 32.66
C GLU A 209 36.52 -43.28 33.71
N PHE A 210 35.83 -42.15 33.73
CA PHE A 210 35.96 -41.14 34.77
C PHE A 210 35.68 -41.72 36.16
N MET A 211 34.59 -42.48 36.31
CA MET A 211 34.25 -43.15 37.56
C MET A 211 35.33 -44.17 37.98
N LYS A 212 35.83 -44.98 37.05
CA LYS A 212 36.93 -45.93 37.30
C LYS A 212 38.23 -45.21 37.71
N LYS A 213 38.54 -44.07 37.09
CA LYS A 213 39.69 -43.22 37.45
C LYS A 213 39.52 -42.59 38.83
N LYS A 214 38.30 -42.15 39.16
CA LYS A 214 37.95 -41.62 40.49
C LYS A 214 38.08 -42.70 41.57
N GLU A 215 37.61 -43.91 41.30
CA GLU A 215 37.73 -45.05 42.21
C GLU A 215 39.19 -45.44 42.46
N LYS A 216 40.01 -45.58 41.41
CA LYS A 216 41.46 -45.80 41.53
C LYS A 216 42.17 -44.68 42.31
N LYS A 217 41.74 -43.43 42.12
CA LYS A 217 42.27 -42.30 42.89
C LYS A 217 41.87 -42.42 44.36
N LEU A 218 40.60 -42.73 44.65
CA LEU A 218 40.11 -42.94 46.01
C LEU A 218 40.82 -44.11 46.72
N GLU A 219 41.11 -45.19 45.99
CA GLU A 219 41.85 -46.35 46.47
C GLU A 219 43.31 -46.01 46.80
N LYS A 220 43.99 -45.19 45.98
CA LYS A 220 45.31 -44.63 46.30
C LYS A 220 45.33 -43.74 47.55
N PHE A 221 44.18 -43.16 47.93
CA PHE A 221 44.02 -42.37 49.15
C PHE A 221 43.40 -43.17 50.32
N ARG A 222 43.00 -44.44 50.13
CA ARG A 222 42.57 -45.35 51.22
C ARG A 222 43.81 -45.82 51.99
N GLY A 223 44.24 -44.99 52.94
CA GLY A 223 45.41 -45.24 53.79
C GLY A 223 46.15 -43.97 54.20
N ALA A 224 45.94 -42.86 53.48
CA ALA A 224 46.35 -41.54 53.91
C ALA A 224 45.12 -40.82 54.48
N ASN A 225 45.21 -40.26 55.70
CA ASN A 225 44.15 -39.53 56.41
C ASN A 225 43.73 -38.20 55.73
N PHE A 226 43.61 -38.17 54.41
CA PHE A 226 43.30 -36.98 53.64
C PHE A 226 41.78 -36.76 53.58
N LYS A 227 41.29 -35.77 54.32
CA LYS A 227 39.93 -35.21 54.15
C LYS A 227 40.00 -34.03 53.17
N PRO A 228 39.45 -34.13 51.94
CA PRO A 228 39.42 -32.99 51.04
C PRO A 228 38.54 -31.87 51.63
N PRO A 229 38.89 -30.58 51.42
CA PRO A 229 38.04 -29.47 51.83
C PRO A 229 36.66 -29.59 51.15
N PRO A 230 35.56 -29.20 51.81
CA PRO A 230 34.25 -29.19 51.16
C PRO A 230 34.31 -28.30 49.91
N PRO A 231 33.67 -28.72 48.81
CA PRO A 231 33.64 -27.93 47.59
C PRO A 231 32.99 -26.59 47.90
N LYS A 232 33.72 -25.50 47.68
CA LYS A 232 33.11 -24.17 47.64
C LYS A 232 32.17 -24.17 46.43
N LEU A 233 30.86 -24.15 46.69
CA LEU A 233 29.91 -23.73 45.67
C LEU A 233 30.32 -22.31 45.29
N GLU A 234 30.90 -22.12 44.11
CA GLU A 234 30.83 -20.82 43.48
C GLU A 234 29.35 -20.56 43.26
N SER A 235 28.75 -19.78 44.15
CA SER A 235 27.50 -19.09 43.86
C SER A 235 27.75 -18.33 42.57
N SER A 236 27.07 -18.74 41.50
CA SER A 236 27.07 -18.10 40.20
C SER A 236 27.16 -16.59 40.40
N LYS A 237 28.28 -15.98 39.99
CA LYS A 237 28.36 -14.52 39.91
C LYS A 237 27.15 -14.07 39.12
N GLU A 238 26.29 -13.31 39.79
CA GLU A 238 25.15 -12.65 39.19
C GLU A 238 25.61 -12.02 37.87
N ILE A 239 25.00 -12.47 36.77
CA ILE A 239 25.09 -11.75 35.51
C ILE A 239 24.33 -10.45 35.77
N THR A 240 25.05 -9.42 36.22
CA THR A 240 24.50 -8.07 36.33
C THR A 240 24.05 -7.66 34.95
N LYS A 241 22.74 -7.49 34.80
CA LYS A 241 22.09 -6.91 33.63
C LYS A 241 22.64 -5.49 33.46
N ASN A 242 23.61 -5.31 32.57
CA ASN A 242 23.90 -3.99 32.03
C ASN A 242 22.76 -3.61 31.09
N LYS A 243 21.80 -2.88 31.65
CA LYS A 243 20.78 -2.11 30.93
C LYS A 243 21.50 -0.88 30.34
N PRO A 244 21.57 -0.69 29.02
CA PRO A 244 22.09 0.56 28.47
C PRO A 244 21.10 1.69 28.78
N GLN A 245 21.60 2.77 29.39
CA GLN A 245 20.88 4.03 29.51
C GLN A 245 20.92 4.73 28.15
N ILE A 246 19.77 4.78 27.47
CA ILE A 246 19.25 5.96 26.75
C ILE A 246 17.76 6.04 27.07
#